data_AF-Q98T11-F1
#
_entry.id   AF-Q98T11-F1
#
_cell.length_a   1.000
_cell.length_b   1.000
_cell.length_c   1.000
_cell.angle_alpha   90.00
_cell.angle_beta   90.00
_cell.angle_gamma   90.00
#
_symmetry.space_group_name_H-M   'P 1'
#
loop_
_entity.id
_entity.type
_entity.pdbx_description
1 polymer ?
#
loop_
_entity_poly.entity_id
_entity_poly.type
_entity_poly.pdbx_seq_one_letter_code
_entity_poly.pdbx_strand_id
1 'polypeptide(L)'
;ATEYESSTESSIDTSEEHSKPRHSPLVLKRCHVNIHQHNYAAPPSTKVEYPAAKRLRLDSGRVLKQISNNRKCSSPRTSDSEENDKRRTHNVLERQRRNELKLSFFALRDEIPEVANNEKAPKVVILKKATEYVLSIQSDEHRLIAEKEQLRRRREQLK
;
A
#
# COMPACT_ATOMS: atom_id res chain seq x y z
N ALA A 1 -12.07 -72.24 7.45
CA ALA A 1 -11.25 -71.92 8.63
C ALA A 1 -11.57 -70.49 9.04
N THR A 2 -12.01 -70.35 10.28
CA THR A 2 -12.35 -69.13 11.00
C THR A 2 -11.09 -68.33 11.34
N GLU A 3 -11.13 -67.00 11.22
CA GLU A 3 -10.45 -66.09 12.17
C GLU A 3 -11.33 -64.86 12.41
N TYR A 4 -11.32 -64.42 13.67
CA TYR A 4 -12.13 -63.40 14.32
C TYR A 4 -11.16 -62.41 15.01
N GLU A 5 -11.72 -61.31 15.50
CA GLU A 5 -11.16 -60.18 16.26
C GLU A 5 -10.78 -58.93 15.43
N SER A 6 -11.42 -57.76 15.57
CA SER A 6 -11.99 -56.96 16.69
C SER A 6 -10.97 -56.07 17.42
N SER A 7 -11.18 -54.75 17.34
CA SER A 7 -10.78 -53.68 18.30
C SER A 7 -11.47 -52.38 17.86
N THR A 8 -12.61 -51.98 18.44
CA THR A 8 -12.82 -51.04 19.59
C THR A 8 -12.42 -49.58 19.31
N GLU A 9 -13.43 -48.69 19.18
CA GLU A 9 -13.75 -47.52 20.06
C GLU A 9 -12.88 -46.28 19.80
N SER A 10 -13.31 -45.02 19.89
CA SER A 10 -14.55 -44.29 20.16
C SER A 10 -14.23 -42.81 19.82
N SER A 11 -15.21 -41.96 19.55
CA SER A 11 -15.21 -40.55 20.03
C SER A 11 -16.51 -39.83 19.67
N ILE A 12 -17.00 -39.18 20.71
CA ILE A 12 -18.23 -38.42 20.85
C ILE A 12 -17.96 -37.01 20.30
N ASP A 13 -18.90 -36.40 19.58
CA ASP A 13 -19.08 -34.96 19.75
C ASP A 13 -20.55 -34.54 19.58
N THR A 14 -20.94 -33.70 20.52
CA THR A 14 -22.27 -33.25 20.87
C THR A 14 -22.68 -32.05 20.02
N SER A 15 -23.88 -32.08 19.46
CA SER A 15 -24.49 -30.93 18.77
C SER A 15 -24.94 -29.87 19.80
N GLU A 16 -24.16 -28.80 19.95
CA GLU A 16 -24.52 -27.61 20.73
C GLU A 16 -25.49 -26.69 19.97
N GLU A 17 -26.76 -26.74 20.35
CA GLU A 17 -27.79 -25.73 20.02
C GLU A 17 -27.50 -24.42 20.77
N HIS A 18 -26.85 -23.47 20.10
CA HIS A 18 -26.62 -22.13 20.62
C HIS A 18 -27.87 -21.25 20.48
N SER A 19 -28.54 -21.02 21.60
CA SER A 19 -29.59 -20.02 21.76
C SER A 19 -29.06 -18.61 21.48
N LYS A 20 -29.60 -17.93 20.46
CA LYS A 20 -29.25 -16.56 20.07
C LYS A 20 -29.60 -15.55 21.19
N PRO A 21 -28.69 -14.68 21.64
CA PRO A 21 -29.04 -13.58 22.52
C PRO A 21 -29.70 -12.44 21.72
N ARG A 22 -30.71 -11.82 22.33
CA ARG A 22 -31.48 -10.70 21.77
C ARG A 22 -30.58 -9.50 21.50
N HIS A 23 -30.57 -9.03 20.25
CA HIS A 23 -29.82 -7.85 19.83
C HIS A 23 -30.45 -6.58 20.44
N SER A 24 -29.79 -5.95 21.40
CA SER A 24 -30.13 -4.58 21.77
C SER A 24 -29.58 -3.63 20.68
N PRO A 25 -30.31 -2.56 20.30
CA PRO A 25 -29.79 -1.63 19.31
C PRO A 25 -28.67 -0.80 19.94
N LEU A 26 -27.46 -0.97 19.43
CA LEU A 26 -26.32 -0.12 19.77
C LEU A 26 -26.60 1.29 19.20
N VAL A 27 -27.02 2.22 20.04
CA VAL A 27 -27.12 3.62 19.66
C VAL A 27 -25.69 4.18 19.58
N LEU A 28 -25.17 4.36 18.36
CA LEU A 28 -23.96 5.14 18.16
C LEU A 28 -24.21 6.55 18.69
N LYS A 29 -23.66 6.87 19.86
CA LYS A 29 -23.59 8.24 20.39
C LYS A 29 -22.83 9.07 19.36
N ARG A 30 -23.59 9.84 18.57
CA ARG A 30 -23.07 10.78 17.59
C ARG A 30 -22.24 11.83 18.35
N CYS A 31 -20.92 11.69 18.32
CA CYS A 31 -20.02 12.71 18.84
C CYS A 31 -20.20 13.97 17.99
N HIS A 32 -20.51 15.09 18.64
CA HIS A 32 -20.63 16.38 17.97
C HIS A 32 -19.22 16.88 17.65
N VAL A 33 -18.84 16.80 16.38
CA VAL A 33 -17.57 17.35 15.89
C VAL A 33 -17.78 18.84 15.65
N ASN A 34 -17.03 19.67 16.36
CA ASN A 34 -17.11 21.12 16.21
C ASN A 34 -16.41 21.51 14.90
N ILE A 35 -17.17 21.63 13.80
CA ILE A 35 -16.66 22.02 12.50
C ILE A 35 -16.39 23.52 12.54
N HIS A 36 -15.16 23.91 12.87
CA HIS A 36 -14.70 25.27 12.64
C HIS A 36 -14.73 25.54 11.14
N GLN A 37 -15.65 26.41 10.71
CA GLN A 37 -15.66 26.96 9.36
C GLN A 37 -14.46 27.91 9.21
N HIS A 38 -13.33 27.37 8.76
CA HIS A 38 -12.20 28.20 8.36
C HIS A 38 -12.47 28.75 6.95
N ASN A 39 -12.72 30.06 6.86
CA ASN A 39 -12.80 30.78 5.59
C ASN A 39 -11.39 30.86 4.98
N TYR A 40 -11.06 29.94 4.08
CA TYR A 40 -9.77 29.86 3.38
C TYR A 40 -9.61 30.84 2.20
N ALA A 41 -10.46 31.85 2.08
CA ALA A 41 -10.28 32.87 1.06
C ALA A 41 -9.14 33.82 1.48
N ALA A 42 -7.94 33.60 0.96
CA ALA A 42 -6.91 34.62 0.94
C ALA A 42 -7.46 35.86 0.21
N PRO A 43 -7.38 37.07 0.77
CA PRO A 43 -7.85 38.27 0.08
C PRO A 43 -7.09 38.43 -1.24
N PRO A 44 -7.76 38.83 -2.34
CA PRO A 44 -7.12 38.94 -3.64
C PRO A 44 -6.00 39.98 -3.54
N SER A 45 -4.78 39.55 -3.86
CA SER A 45 -3.61 40.41 -3.94
C SER A 45 -3.83 41.39 -5.10
N THR A 46 -4.39 42.55 -4.80
CA THR A 46 -4.47 43.65 -5.75
C THR A 46 -3.05 44.14 -6.02
N LYS A 47 -2.64 43.96 -7.27
CA LYS A 47 -1.38 44.46 -7.80
C LYS A 47 -1.40 45.99 -7.68
N VAL A 48 -0.58 46.53 -6.79
CA VAL A 48 -0.21 47.94 -6.81
C VAL A 48 1.27 48.01 -7.15
N GLU A 49 1.51 48.51 -8.36
CA GLU A 49 2.80 48.84 -8.94
C GLU A 49 3.36 50.11 -8.27
N TYR A 50 4.53 50.02 -7.64
CA TYR A 50 5.40 51.18 -7.33
C TYR A 50 6.88 50.74 -7.24
N PRO A 51 7.83 51.65 -7.55
CA PRO A 51 9.10 51.30 -8.20
C PRO A 51 10.22 50.89 -7.25
N ALA A 52 11.22 50.26 -7.87
CA ALA A 52 12.45 49.76 -7.27
C ALA A 52 13.19 50.79 -6.41
N ALA A 53 13.50 50.41 -5.17
CA ALA A 53 14.59 51.01 -4.39
C ALA A 53 15.38 49.90 -3.69
N LYS A 54 16.69 49.89 -3.98
CA LYS A 54 17.71 49.02 -3.39
C LYS A 54 17.82 49.33 -1.88
N ARG A 55 18.01 48.31 -1.04
CA ARG A 55 19.20 48.11 -0.15
C ARG A 55 18.92 47.29 1.11
N LEU A 56 19.98 46.58 1.48
CA LEU A 56 20.40 46.11 2.82
C LEU A 56 19.73 44.87 3.39
N ARG A 57 20.45 43.76 3.20
CA ARG A 57 20.57 42.67 4.19
C ARG A 57 20.96 43.28 5.53
N LEU A 58 20.10 43.11 6.53
CA LEU A 58 20.47 43.25 7.93
C LEU A 58 20.30 41.88 8.58
N ASP A 59 21.44 41.30 8.94
CA ASP A 59 21.51 40.30 9.98
C ASP A 59 20.90 40.88 11.26
N SER A 60 19.85 40.24 11.77
CA SER A 60 19.29 40.59 13.07
C SER A 60 18.88 39.30 13.72
N GLY A 61 19.85 38.71 14.41
CA GLY A 61 19.60 37.69 15.42
C GLY A 61 18.47 38.14 16.34
N ARG A 62 17.37 37.40 16.30
CA ARG A 62 16.28 37.51 17.27
C ARG A 62 15.90 36.12 17.75
N VAL A 63 16.49 35.77 18.88
CA VAL A 63 15.86 35.14 20.04
C VAL A 63 14.88 34.02 19.70
N LEU A 64 15.34 32.79 19.92
CA LEU A 64 14.49 31.62 20.13
C LEU A 64 13.47 31.97 21.24
N LYS A 65 12.27 32.42 20.84
CA LYS A 65 11.15 32.61 21.76
C LYS A 65 10.69 31.20 22.13
N GLN A 66 11.24 30.70 23.23
CA GLN A 66 10.77 29.53 23.94
C GLN A 66 9.36 29.85 24.44
N ILE A 67 8.36 29.59 23.60
CA ILE A 67 6.97 29.64 24.01
C ILE A 67 6.78 28.42 24.91
N SER A 68 6.90 28.64 26.21
CA SER A 68 6.51 27.68 27.24
C SER A 68 5.01 27.44 27.11
N ASN A 69 4.63 26.46 26.29
CA ASN A 69 3.26 25.96 26.21
C ASN A 69 2.95 25.16 27.48
N ASN A 70 2.78 25.86 28.61
CA ASN A 70 2.09 25.33 29.78
C ASN A 70 0.58 25.35 29.52
N ARG A 71 0.13 24.65 28.47
CA ARG A 71 -1.27 24.29 28.32
C ARG A 71 -1.45 22.96 29.03
N LYS A 72 -1.93 23.04 30.26
CA LYS A 72 -2.49 21.89 30.99
C LYS A 72 -3.73 21.43 30.22
N CYS A 73 -3.55 20.60 29.21
CA CYS A 73 -4.63 19.83 28.62
C CYS A 73 -4.99 18.72 29.59
N SER A 74 -6.19 18.82 30.17
CA SER A 74 -6.82 17.80 30.99
C SER A 74 -7.32 16.62 30.13
N SER A 75 -6.45 16.04 29.30
CA SER A 75 -6.70 14.74 28.67
C SER A 75 -6.06 13.65 29.52
N PRO A 76 -6.76 12.54 29.84
CA PRO A 76 -6.12 11.39 30.48
C PRO A 76 -4.94 10.95 29.61
N ARG A 77 -3.71 11.11 30.11
CA ARG A 77 -2.45 10.79 29.38
C ARG A 77 -2.39 9.36 28.84
N THR A 78 -3.25 8.48 29.35
CA THR A 78 -3.41 7.09 28.92
C THR A 78 -4.12 6.97 27.56
N SER A 79 -5.13 7.80 27.27
CA SER A 79 -5.87 7.75 26.00
C SER A 79 -4.98 8.13 24.80
N ASP A 80 -4.10 9.11 24.99
CA ASP A 80 -3.17 9.54 23.94
C ASP A 80 -2.07 8.49 23.70
N SER A 81 -1.70 7.69 24.72
CA SER A 81 -0.68 6.63 24.58
C SER A 81 -1.16 5.51 23.65
N GLU A 82 -2.37 5.00 23.88
CA GLU A 82 -2.97 3.93 23.09
C GLU A 82 -3.13 4.33 21.61
N GLU A 83 -3.47 5.59 21.34
CA GLU A 83 -3.54 6.11 19.97
C GLU A 83 -2.16 6.25 19.33
N ASN A 84 -1.14 6.70 20.07
CA ASN A 84 0.23 6.76 19.58
C ASN A 84 0.79 5.37 19.24
N ASP A 85 0.46 4.35 20.04
CA ASP A 85 0.91 2.98 19.79
C ASP A 85 0.23 2.38 18.55
N LYS A 86 -1.06 2.63 18.33
CA LYS A 86 -1.75 2.27 17.07
C LYS A 86 -1.12 2.95 15.85
N ARG A 87 -0.79 4.24 15.96
CA ARG A 87 -0.11 4.97 14.88
C ARG A 87 1.29 4.40 14.62
N ARG A 88 2.03 4.05 15.68
CA ARG A 88 3.35 3.43 15.58
C ARG A 88 3.27 2.08 14.86
N THR A 89 2.40 1.18 15.30
CA THR A 89 2.25 -0.16 14.70
C THR A 89 1.81 -0.06 13.24
N HIS A 90 0.83 0.78 12.92
CA HIS A 90 0.42 1.06 11.55
C HIS A 90 1.59 1.51 10.66
N ASN A 91 2.43 2.44 11.14
CA ASN A 91 3.56 2.95 10.36
C ASN A 91 4.63 1.88 10.09
N VAL A 92 4.86 0.97 11.04
CA VAL A 92 5.79 -0.16 10.87
C VAL A 92 5.27 -1.10 9.78
N LEU A 93 3.99 -1.48 9.86
CA LEU A 93 3.36 -2.37 8.87
C LEU A 93 3.35 -1.75 7.47
N GLU A 94 3.00 -0.48 7.33
CA GLU A 94 2.98 0.18 6.02
C GLU A 94 4.41 0.39 5.46
N ARG A 95 5.43 0.51 6.32
CA ARG A 95 6.82 0.52 5.85
C ARG A 95 7.24 -0.85 5.35
N GLN A 96 6.87 -1.92 6.05
CA GLN A 96 7.13 -3.30 5.62
C GLN A 96 6.44 -3.57 4.27
N ARG A 97 5.14 -3.28 4.16
CA ARG A 97 4.38 -3.41 2.91
C ARG A 97 5.02 -2.67 1.75
N ARG A 98 5.48 -1.43 1.96
CA ARG A 98 6.16 -0.65 0.92
C ARG A 98 7.53 -1.23 0.54
N ASN A 99 8.26 -1.81 1.49
CA ASN A 99 9.53 -2.47 1.22
C ASN A 99 9.32 -3.74 0.38
N GLU A 100 8.33 -4.57 0.73
CA GLU A 100 7.97 -5.76 -0.04
C GLU A 100 7.58 -5.38 -1.48
N LEU A 101 6.72 -4.37 -1.64
CA LEU A 101 6.34 -3.86 -2.96
C LEU A 101 7.56 -3.35 -3.74
N LYS A 102 8.50 -2.67 -3.08
CA LYS A 102 9.75 -2.22 -3.72
C LYS A 102 10.58 -3.41 -4.21
N LEU A 103 10.68 -4.49 -3.42
CA LEU A 103 11.38 -5.71 -3.82
C LEU A 103 10.69 -6.39 -5.02
N SER A 104 9.35 -6.47 -5.02
CA SER A 104 8.59 -6.98 -6.18
C SER A 104 8.86 -6.18 -7.46
N PHE A 105 9.01 -4.85 -7.36
CA PHE A 105 9.39 -4.01 -8.52
C PHE A 105 10.81 -4.29 -9.01
N PHE A 106 11.75 -4.63 -8.12
CA PHE A 106 13.11 -5.00 -8.51
C PHE A 106 13.15 -6.37 -9.17
N ALA A 107 12.48 -7.36 -8.58
CA ALA A 107 12.33 -8.67 -9.21
C ALA A 107 11.71 -8.56 -10.61
N LEU A 108 10.63 -7.76 -10.75
CA LEU A 108 10.02 -7.53 -12.07
C LEU A 108 10.98 -6.84 -13.05
N ARG A 109 11.76 -5.85 -12.60
CA ARG A 109 12.74 -5.16 -13.47
C ARG A 109 13.78 -6.15 -14.02
N ASP A 110 14.27 -7.05 -13.16
CA ASP A 110 15.35 -7.97 -13.51
C ASP A 110 14.93 -8.98 -14.59
N GLU A 111 13.64 -9.30 -14.69
CA GLU A 111 13.06 -10.15 -15.73
C GLU A 111 12.85 -9.45 -17.09
N ILE A 112 13.04 -8.12 -17.17
CA ILE A 112 12.77 -7.35 -18.40
C ILE A 112 14.10 -6.96 -19.05
N PRO A 113 14.48 -7.55 -20.20
CA PRO A 113 15.81 -7.38 -20.79
C PRO A 113 16.22 -5.92 -21.02
N GLU A 114 15.29 -5.06 -21.42
CA GLU A 114 15.57 -3.65 -21.74
C GLU A 114 15.91 -2.81 -20.49
N VAL A 115 15.42 -3.20 -19.31
CA VAL A 115 15.60 -2.41 -18.06
C VAL A 115 16.34 -3.15 -16.95
N ALA A 116 16.68 -4.42 -17.13
CA ALA A 116 17.37 -5.25 -16.12
C ALA A 116 18.67 -4.59 -15.61
N ASN A 117 19.46 -4.00 -16.50
CA ASN A 117 20.74 -3.36 -16.14
C ASN A 117 20.59 -1.92 -15.62
N ASN A 118 19.37 -1.37 -15.56
CA ASN A 118 19.12 -0.02 -15.07
C ASN A 118 18.58 -0.04 -13.65
N GLU A 119 19.48 -0.01 -12.67
CA GLU A 119 19.10 -0.11 -11.26
C GLU A 119 18.10 0.98 -10.81
N LYS A 120 18.13 2.14 -11.47
CA LYS A 120 17.32 3.32 -11.15
C LYS A 120 16.12 3.48 -12.09
N ALA A 121 15.73 2.42 -12.81
CA ALA A 121 14.56 2.44 -13.69
C ALA A 121 13.31 2.95 -12.94
N PRO A 122 12.60 3.97 -13.47
CA PRO A 122 11.37 4.45 -12.84
C PRO A 122 10.28 3.38 -12.82
N LYS A 123 9.45 3.33 -11.77
CA LYS A 123 8.34 2.36 -11.64
C LYS A 123 7.43 2.33 -12.87
N VAL A 124 7.08 3.51 -13.41
CA VAL A 124 6.23 3.61 -14.61
C VAL A 124 6.89 3.01 -15.84
N VAL A 125 8.22 3.09 -15.95
CA VAL A 125 8.98 2.51 -17.06
C VAL A 125 9.01 1.00 -16.93
N ILE A 126 9.27 0.47 -15.72
CA ILE A 126 9.24 -0.98 -15.46
C ILE A 126 7.88 -1.56 -15.87
N LEU A 127 6.77 -0.92 -15.48
CA LEU A 127 5.43 -1.41 -15.85
C LEU A 127 5.18 -1.39 -17.36
N LYS A 128 5.51 -0.28 -18.04
CA LYS A 128 5.34 -0.17 -19.50
C LYS A 128 6.16 -1.23 -20.23
N LYS A 129 7.43 -1.37 -19.86
CA LYS A 129 8.35 -2.34 -20.47
C LYS A 129 7.98 -3.79 -20.17
N ALA A 130 7.43 -4.07 -18.99
CA ALA A 130 6.87 -5.40 -18.68
C ALA A 130 5.73 -5.75 -19.64
N THR A 131 4.79 -4.83 -19.85
CA THR A 131 3.64 -5.05 -20.75
C THR A 131 4.10 -5.24 -22.19
N GLU A 132 5.00 -4.38 -22.68
CA GLU A 132 5.59 -4.51 -24.03
C GLU A 132 6.28 -5.88 -24.18
N TYR A 133 7.06 -6.30 -23.18
CA TYR A 133 7.80 -7.55 -23.22
C TYR A 133 6.88 -8.78 -23.25
N VAL A 134 5.84 -8.82 -22.41
CA VAL A 134 4.85 -9.93 -22.42
C VAL A 134 4.19 -10.05 -23.80
N LEU A 135 3.77 -8.93 -24.40
CA LEU A 135 3.15 -8.93 -25.73
C LEU A 135 4.12 -9.44 -26.80
N SER A 136 5.40 -9.04 -26.74
CA SER A 136 6.41 -9.55 -27.68
C SER A 136 6.64 -11.05 -27.56
N ILE A 137 6.75 -11.57 -26.32
CA ILE A 137 6.96 -13.00 -26.08
C ILE A 137 5.76 -13.81 -26.58
N GLN A 138 4.54 -13.35 -26.32
CA GLN A 138 3.33 -14.01 -26.81
C GLN A 138 3.29 -14.07 -28.35
N SER A 139 3.63 -12.96 -29.02
CA SER A 139 3.72 -12.93 -30.48
C SER A 139 4.78 -13.91 -31.01
N ASP A 140 5.95 -13.95 -30.38
CA ASP A 140 7.02 -14.87 -30.75
C ASP A 140 6.64 -16.33 -30.49
N GLU A 141 5.98 -16.63 -29.37
CA GLU A 141 5.46 -17.95 -29.06
C GLU A 141 4.49 -18.43 -30.15
N HIS A 142 3.51 -17.59 -30.53
CA HIS A 142 2.58 -17.92 -31.60
C HIS A 142 3.29 -18.18 -32.94
N ARG A 143 4.27 -17.35 -33.30
CA ARG A 143 5.07 -17.51 -34.51
C ARG A 143 5.87 -18.82 -34.49
N LEU A 144 6.54 -19.12 -33.39
CA LEU A 144 7.35 -20.33 -33.23
C LEU A 144 6.49 -21.60 -33.23
N ILE A 145 5.29 -21.56 -32.64
CA ILE A 145 4.32 -22.67 -32.72
C ILE A 145 3.91 -22.92 -34.17
N ALA A 146 3.58 -21.87 -34.93
CA ALA A 146 3.19 -22.01 -36.33
C ALA A 146 4.34 -22.56 -37.19
N GLU A 147 5.57 -22.07 -36.98
CA GLU A 147 6.76 -22.56 -37.66
C GLU A 147 7.05 -24.03 -37.34
N LYS A 148 6.96 -24.41 -36.06
CA LYS A 148 7.11 -25.80 -35.60
C LYS A 148 6.11 -26.72 -36.29
N GLU A 149 4.85 -26.31 -36.40
CA GLU A 149 3.81 -27.07 -37.09
C GLU A 149 4.06 -27.19 -38.59
N GLN A 150 4.50 -26.11 -39.24
CA GLN A 150 4.87 -26.14 -40.65
C GLN A 150 6.03 -27.11 -40.92
N LEU A 151 7.08 -27.05 -40.10
CA LEU A 151 8.24 -27.95 -40.19
C LEU A 151 7.83 -29.40 -39.92
N ARG A 152 6.92 -29.65 -38.98
CA ARG A 152 6.37 -30.98 -38.69
C ARG A 152 5.67 -31.58 -39.92
N ARG A 153 4.77 -30.81 -40.55
CA ARG A 153 4.07 -31.24 -41.78
C ARG A 153 5.06 -31.52 -42.92
N ARG A 154 6.04 -30.63 -43.12
CA ARG A 154 7.06 -30.83 -44.16
C ARG A 154 7.88 -32.10 -43.92
N ARG A 155 8.26 -32.37 -42.67
CA ARG A 155 8.98 -33.60 -42.31
C ARG A 155 8.13 -34.85 -42.58
N GLU A 156 6.84 -34.82 -42.28
CA GLU A 156 5.93 -35.95 -42.55
C GLU A 156 5.76 -36.21 -44.05
N GLN A 157 5.78 -35.17 -44.90
CA GLN A 157 5.73 -35.31 -46.36
C GLN A 157 7.02 -35.88 -46.97
N LEU A 158 8.15 -35.76 -46.26
CA LEU A 158 9.46 -36.23 -46.71
C LEU A 158 9.87 -37.57 -46.09
N LYS A 159 9.02 -38.17 -45.26
CA LYS A 159 9.19 -39.52 -44.72
C LYS A 159 8.49 -40.55 -45.60
#